data_AF-A0A853SQH1-F1
#
_entry.id   AF-A0A853SQH1-F1
#
_cell.length_a   1.000
_cell.length_b   1.000
_cell.length_c   1.000
_cell.angle_alpha   90.00
_cell.angle_beta   90.00
_cell.angle_gamma   90.00
#
_symmetry.space_group_name_H-M   'P 1'
#
loop_
_entity.id
_entity.type
_entity.pdbx_description
1 polymer ?
#
loop_
_entity_poly.entity_id
_entity_poly.type
_entity_poly.pdbx_seq_one_letter_code
_entity_poly.pdbx_strand_id
1 'polypeptide(L)' 'MAQTQLTEFQLGALVAVSLLIVLHDQPVAAADVVSEMGLSDADCTGLDDYDKRNLKKIQGERNGTIKLRGL' A
#
# COMPACT_ATOMS: atom_id res chain seq x y z
N MET A 1 -3.20 20.81 5.60
CA MET A 1 -2.56 19.77 4.77
C MET A 1 -3.64 19.19 3.89
N ALA A 2 -3.51 19.30 2.57
CA ALA A 2 -4.56 18.85 1.64
C ALA A 2 -4.73 17.33 1.77
N GLN A 3 -5.95 16.89 2.06
CA GLN A 3 -6.30 15.48 2.04
C GLN A 3 -6.48 15.09 0.57
N THR A 4 -5.41 14.60 -0.06
CA THR A 4 -5.48 14.12 -1.44
C THR A 4 -6.13 12.74 -1.42
N GLN A 5 -7.38 12.65 -1.85
CA GLN A 5 -7.99 11.34 -2.14
C GLN A 5 -7.13 10.61 -3.18
N LEU A 6 -6.98 9.30 -3.00
CA LEU A 6 -6.34 8.44 -3.99
C LEU A 6 -7.08 8.56 -5.33
N THR A 7 -6.35 8.62 -6.43
CA THR A 7 -6.97 8.43 -7.76
C THR A 7 -7.39 6.97 -7.94
N GLU A 8 -8.30 6.69 -8.87
CA GLU A 8 -8.72 5.31 -9.17
C GLU A 8 -7.54 4.40 -9.53
N PHE A 9 -6.52 4.95 -10.21
CA PHE A 9 -5.30 4.21 -10.53
C PHE A 9 -4.51 3.85 -9.28
N GLN A 10 -4.32 4.80 -8.35
CA GLN A 10 -3.60 4.56 -7.10
C GLN A 10 -4.35 3.58 -6.19
N LEU A 11 -5.68 3.68 -6.16
CA LEU A 11 -6.56 2.73 -5.48
C LEU A 11 -6.37 1.32 -6.05
N GLY A 12 -6.50 1.16 -7.36
CA GLY A 12 -6.32 -0.14 -8.03
C GLY A 12 -4.92 -0.72 -7.82
N ALA A 13 -3.88 0.11 -7.80
CA ALA A 13 -2.52 -0.31 -7.50
C ALA A 13 -2.39 -0.89 -6.08
N LEU A 14 -2.94 -0.23 -5.07
CA LEU A 14 -2.90 -0.71 -3.69
C LEU A 14 -3.69 -2.02 -3.49
N VAL A 15 -4.82 -2.17 -4.20
CA VAL A 15 -5.57 -3.44 -4.24
C VAL A 15 -4.73 -4.55 -4.89
N ALA A 16 -4.06 -4.27 -6.01
CA ALA A 16 -3.18 -5.24 -6.66
C ALA A 16 -2.00 -5.65 -5.76
N VAL A 17 -1.42 -4.71 -5.01
CA VAL A 17 -0.38 -4.97 -4.00
C VAL A 17 -0.91 -5.88 -2.89
N SER A 18 -2.11 -5.60 -2.36
CA SER A 18 -2.79 -6.47 -1.38
C SER A 18 -2.95 -7.91 -1.88
N LEU A 19 -3.35 -8.09 -3.14
CA LEU A 19 -3.47 -9.40 -3.76
C LEU A 19 -2.11 -10.09 -3.93
N LEU A 20 -1.07 -9.35 -4.33
CA LEU A 20 0.29 -9.90 -4.48
C LEU A 20 0.80 -10.47 -3.15
N ILE A 21 0.52 -9.77 -2.04
CA ILE A 21 0.88 -10.21 -0.69
C ILE A 21 0.16 -11.51 -0.32
N VAL A 22 -1.15 -11.60 -0.54
CA VAL A 22 -1.94 -12.75 -0.05
C VAL A 22 -1.84 -13.97 -0.96
N LEU A 23 -1.82 -13.78 -2.28
CA LEU A 23 -1.86 -14.89 -3.23
C LEU A 23 -0.49 -15.50 -3.51
N HIS A 24 0.57 -14.71 -3.36
CA HIS A 24 1.92 -15.12 -3.76
C HIS A 24 2.96 -15.06 -2.64
N ASP A 25 2.57 -14.58 -1.44
CA ASP A 25 3.48 -14.38 -0.30
C ASP A 25 4.72 -13.55 -0.67
N GLN A 26 4.50 -12.46 -1.43
CA GLN A 26 5.55 -11.57 -1.94
C GLN A 26 5.50 -10.17 -1.29
N PRO A 27 5.66 -10.02 0.03
CA PRO A 27 5.63 -8.70 0.69
C PRO A 27 6.78 -7.79 0.25
N VAL A 28 7.95 -8.35 -0.06
CA VAL A 28 9.11 -7.57 -0.52
C VAL A 28 8.85 -6.96 -1.90
N ALA A 29 8.34 -7.73 -2.86
CA ALA A 29 8.00 -7.21 -4.19
C ALA A 29 6.81 -6.24 -4.13
N ALA A 30 5.84 -6.49 -3.25
CA ALA A 30 4.75 -5.57 -2.98
C ALA A 30 5.26 -4.21 -2.49
N ALA A 31 6.26 -4.18 -1.60
CA ALA A 31 6.89 -2.93 -1.17
C ALA A 31 7.66 -2.21 -2.29
N ASP A 32 8.30 -2.94 -3.21
CA ASP A 32 8.91 -2.32 -4.41
C ASP A 32 7.87 -1.61 -5.25
N VAL A 33 6.74 -2.27 -5.56
CA VAL A 33 5.67 -1.67 -6.35
C VAL A 33 5.15 -0.39 -5.69
N VAL A 34 4.88 -0.41 -4.38
CA VAL A 34 4.43 0.79 -3.66
C VAL A 34 5.46 1.92 -3.74
N SER A 35 6.75 1.60 -3.57
CA SER A 35 7.84 2.58 -3.64
C SER A 35 7.99 3.18 -5.05
N GLU A 36 8.07 2.35 -6.08
CA GLU A 36 8.27 2.76 -7.48
C GLU A 36 7.07 3.55 -8.01
N MET A 37 5.86 3.28 -7.50
CA MET A 37 4.66 4.04 -7.84
C MET A 37 4.53 5.36 -7.07
N GLY A 38 5.46 5.68 -6.16
CA GLY A 38 5.41 6.89 -5.35
C GLY A 38 4.26 6.89 -4.34
N LEU A 39 3.88 5.71 -3.83
CA LEU A 39 2.75 5.51 -2.91
C LEU A 39 3.17 5.23 -1.47
N SER A 40 4.45 5.38 -1.14
CA SER A 40 5.01 5.03 0.16
C SER A 40 4.35 5.70 1.36
N ASP A 41 3.66 6.83 1.19
CA ASP A 41 2.95 7.58 2.24
C ASP A 41 1.44 7.78 1.95
N ALA A 42 0.89 6.95 1.06
CA ALA A 42 -0.50 6.99 0.63
C ALA A 42 -1.47 6.88 1.82
N ASP A 43 -2.55 7.68 1.79
CA ASP A 43 -3.65 7.58 2.75
C ASP A 43 -4.61 6.46 2.34
N CYS A 44 -4.53 5.36 3.06
CA CYS A 44 -5.30 4.15 2.84
C CYS A 44 -6.61 4.13 3.64
N THR A 45 -7.02 5.24 4.28
CA THR A 45 -8.25 5.30 5.10
C THR A 45 -9.50 4.83 4.35
N GLY A 46 -9.57 5.10 3.04
CA GLY A 46 -10.69 4.71 2.17
C GLY A 46 -10.67 3.26 1.68
N LEU A 47 -9.60 2.49 1.93
CA LEU A 47 -9.55 1.07 1.59
C LEU A 47 -10.42 0.24 2.53
N ASP A 48 -10.82 -0.94 2.09
CA ASP A 48 -11.51 -1.88 2.94
C ASP A 48 -10.56 -2.53 3.98
N ASP A 49 -11.13 -3.21 4.96
CA ASP A 49 -10.36 -3.85 6.03
C ASP A 49 -9.51 -5.03 5.52
N TYR A 50 -9.90 -5.66 4.41
CA TYR A 50 -9.13 -6.75 3.83
C TYR A 50 -7.81 -6.24 3.29
N ASP A 51 -7.84 -5.19 2.47
CA ASP A 51 -6.66 -4.57 1.88
C ASP A 51 -5.76 -3.95 2.93
N LYS A 52 -6.34 -3.23 3.91
CA LYS A 52 -5.58 -2.64 5.01
C LYS A 52 -4.80 -3.69 5.80
N ARG A 53 -5.42 -4.83 6.14
CA ARG A 53 -4.74 -5.92 6.85
C ARG A 53 -3.54 -6.46 6.07
N ASN A 54 -3.62 -6.51 4.75
CA ASN A 54 -2.53 -7.02 3.91
C ASN A 54 -1.42 -5.99 3.77
N LEU A 55 -1.77 -4.73 3.51
CA LEU A 55 -0.82 -3.62 3.38
C LEU A 55 -0.06 -3.33 4.69
N LYS A 56 -0.60 -3.68 5.86
CA LYS A 56 0.16 -3.64 7.13
C LYS A 56 1.44 -4.49 7.10
N LYS A 57 1.48 -5.54 6.29
CA LYS A 57 2.64 -6.45 6.23
C LYS A 57 3.87 -5.80 5.56
N ILE A 58 3.69 -4.70 4.83
CA ILE A 58 4.79 -3.97 4.19
C ILE A 58 5.14 -2.66 4.90
N GLN A 59 4.50 -2.37 6.05
CA GLN A 59 4.86 -1.19 6.84
C GLN A 59 6.29 -1.30 7.35
N GLY A 60 7.07 -0.23 7.17
CA GLY A 60 8.47 -0.21 7.59
C GLY A 60 9.44 -0.88 6.61
N GLU A 61 8.95 -1.45 5.51
CA GLU A 61 9.80 -1.96 4.44
C GLU A 61 10.66 -0.86 3.80
N ARG A 62 11.68 -1.28 3.04
CA ARG A 62 12.61 -0.38 2.34
C ARG A 62 13.28 0.60 3.29
N ASN A 63 13.88 0.07 4.36
CA ASN A 63 14.56 0.83 5.42
C ASN A 63 13.64 1.86 6.10
N GLY A 64 12.38 1.50 6.32
CA GLY A 64 11.41 2.36 7.00
C GLY A 64 10.81 3.46 6.13
N THR A 65 10.94 3.38 4.81
CA THR A 65 10.39 4.40 3.90
C THR A 65 8.92 4.18 3.59
N ILE A 66 8.42 2.93 3.64
CA ILE A 66 6.99 2.63 3.53
C ILE A 66 6.28 3.02 4.84
N LYS A 67 5.46 4.07 4.77
CA LYS A 67 4.72 4.70 5.87
C LYS A 67 3.28 5.02 5.43
N LEU A 68 2.57 3.99 4.97
CA LEU A 68 1.17 4.09 4.60
C LEU A 68 0.34 4.58 5.80
N ARG A 69 -0.61 5.48 5.54
CA ARG A 69 -1.46 6.09 6.57
C ARG A 69 -2.85 5.45 6.56
N GLY A 70 -3.55 5.49 7.69
CA GLY A 70 -4.94 4.98 7.76
C GLY A 70 -5.09 3.46 7.66
N LEU A 71 -4.02 2.70 7.90
CA LEU A 71 -4.02 1.23 7.95
C LEU A 71 -4.50 0.68 9.31
#